data_AF-A0A376DC18-F1
#
_entry.id   AF-A0A376DC18-F1
#
_cell.length_a   1.000
_cell.length_b   1.000
_cell.length_c   1.000
_cell.angle_alpha   90.00
_cell.angle_beta   90.00
_cell.angle_gamma   90.00
#
_symmetry.space_group_name_H-M   'P 1'
#
loop_
_entity.id
_entity.type
_entity.pdbx_description
1 polymer ?
#
loop_
_entity_poly.entity_id
_entity_poly.type
_entity_poly.pdbx_seq_one_letter_code
_entity_poly.pdbx_strand_id
1 'polypeptide(L)'
;MSNINYQVLREKAEKATKGSYIVGHTSVNQHGNLTGVFVCQKWKGEPGGVIAECHVNCLIESDAQAYANAEFIADANPATVLALLDERERNQQYIKRRDQENEDIALTVGKLRVELEETKSKLNEQREYYEGVISDGSKRIAELEKIATDYALKFQKAQDALKYAVLLRKSGQEAREIKPAKGEVLVVVSGFTGCGKSAIAGEIEIAMKSIGVPVKWTNGDAEKRMTGADWLTAIEMYKPTVRIVEVNVPRAAGIRIKGE
;
A
#
# COMPACT_ATOMS: atom_id res chain seq x y z
N MET A 1 -25.87 50.51 -25.45
CA MET A 1 -25.34 50.25 -26.81
C MET A 1 -26.10 51.14 -27.78
N SER A 2 -25.41 51.89 -28.64
CA SER A 2 -26.04 52.72 -29.66
C SER A 2 -26.79 51.83 -30.66
N ASN A 3 -28.05 52.17 -30.96
CA ASN A 3 -28.93 51.40 -31.84
C ASN A 3 -28.62 51.69 -33.33
N ILE A 4 -27.35 51.55 -33.73
CA ILE A 4 -26.90 51.84 -35.10
C ILE A 4 -27.40 50.73 -36.02
N ASN A 5 -28.18 51.12 -37.03
CA ASN A 5 -28.57 50.20 -38.10
C ASN A 5 -27.44 50.11 -39.14
N TYR A 6 -26.61 49.08 -39.00
CA TYR A 6 -25.43 48.84 -39.84
C TYR A 6 -25.77 48.58 -41.31
N GLN A 7 -26.92 47.95 -41.59
CA GLN A 7 -27.37 47.71 -42.96
C GLN A 7 -27.72 49.02 -43.66
N VAL A 8 -28.48 49.87 -42.97
CA VAL A 8 -28.81 51.22 -43.47
C VAL A 8 -27.55 52.08 -43.63
N LEU A 9 -26.58 51.95 -42.71
CA LEU A 9 -25.32 52.66 -42.81
C LEU A 9 -24.49 52.17 -44.01
N ARG A 10 -24.42 50.86 -44.25
CA ARG A 10 -23.76 50.27 -45.44
C ARG A 10 -24.37 50.81 -46.72
N GLU A 11 -25.70 50.75 -46.85
CA GLU A 11 -26.41 51.23 -48.05
C GLU A 11 -26.17 52.71 -48.31
N LYS A 12 -26.10 53.54 -47.25
CA LYS A 12 -25.76 54.96 -47.37
C LYS A 12 -24.32 55.16 -47.84
N ALA A 13 -23.38 54.40 -47.29
CA ALA A 13 -21.97 54.48 -47.68
C ALA A 13 -21.75 54.01 -49.13
N GLU A 14 -22.43 52.94 -49.58
CA GLU A 14 -22.34 52.45 -50.96
C GLU A 14 -22.90 53.43 -51.99
N LYS A 15 -23.92 54.22 -51.61
CA LYS A 15 -24.54 55.26 -52.46
C LYS A 15 -23.77 56.58 -52.46
N ALA A 16 -22.95 56.84 -51.43
CA ALA A 16 -22.16 58.05 -51.34
C ALA A 16 -20.99 58.04 -52.34
N THR A 17 -20.35 59.19 -52.53
CA THR A 17 -19.20 59.32 -53.46
C THR A 17 -18.10 58.35 -53.06
N LYS A 18 -17.65 57.54 -54.02
CA LYS A 18 -16.68 56.47 -53.75
C LYS A 18 -15.25 57.00 -53.65
N GLY A 19 -14.42 56.28 -52.91
CA GLY A 19 -12.99 56.56 -52.78
C GLY A 19 -12.65 57.38 -51.54
N SER A 20 -11.39 57.78 -51.44
CA SER A 20 -10.88 58.52 -50.30
C SER A 20 -11.15 60.01 -50.44
N TYR A 21 -11.41 60.66 -49.31
CA TYR A 21 -11.51 62.11 -49.22
C TYR A 21 -10.24 62.69 -48.60
N ILE A 22 -10.03 63.99 -48.79
CA ILE A 22 -8.95 64.77 -48.17
C ILE A 22 -9.47 66.17 -47.84
N VAL A 23 -8.80 66.85 -46.91
CA VAL A 23 -9.02 68.28 -46.71
C VAL A 23 -8.54 69.04 -47.95
N GLY A 24 -9.38 69.94 -48.44
CA GLY A 24 -9.17 70.69 -49.66
C GLY A 24 -8.97 72.18 -49.39
N HIS A 25 -9.66 72.99 -50.18
CA HIS A 25 -9.55 74.45 -50.12
C HIS A 25 -10.13 75.02 -48.82
N THR A 26 -9.94 76.33 -48.63
CA THR A 26 -10.59 77.10 -47.57
C THR A 26 -11.31 78.32 -48.12
N SER A 27 -12.35 78.75 -47.42
CA SER A 27 -13.04 80.00 -47.67
C SER A 27 -12.67 81.03 -46.61
N VAL A 28 -12.42 82.27 -47.03
CA VAL A 28 -12.11 83.40 -46.15
C VAL A 28 -13.01 84.59 -46.50
N ASN A 29 -13.36 85.40 -45.50
CA ASN A 29 -14.14 86.61 -45.71
C ASN A 29 -13.25 87.78 -46.19
N GLN A 30 -13.87 88.93 -46.47
CA GLN A 30 -13.18 90.16 -46.91
C GLN A 30 -12.16 90.70 -45.88
N HIS A 31 -12.24 90.25 -44.63
CA HIS A 31 -11.32 90.62 -43.55
C HIS A 31 -10.19 89.60 -43.33
N GLY A 32 -10.14 88.53 -44.14
CA GLY A 32 -9.13 87.48 -44.04
C GLY A 32 -9.42 86.39 -42.99
N ASN A 33 -10.59 86.40 -42.36
CA ASN A 33 -10.97 85.39 -41.37
C ASN A 33 -11.51 84.14 -42.07
N LEU A 34 -11.14 82.96 -41.58
CA LEU A 34 -11.65 81.67 -42.07
C LEU A 34 -13.18 81.60 -41.90
N THR A 35 -13.87 81.20 -42.97
CA THR A 35 -15.33 80.98 -42.96
C THR A 35 -15.70 79.52 -43.20
N GLY A 36 -14.81 78.73 -43.78
CA GLY A 36 -15.05 77.31 -43.99
C GLY A 36 -13.84 76.54 -44.51
N VAL A 37 -13.81 75.24 -44.22
CA VAL A 37 -12.80 74.28 -44.71
C VAL A 37 -13.51 73.22 -45.55
N PHE A 38 -13.05 72.99 -46.77
CA PHE A 38 -13.69 72.05 -47.69
C PHE A 38 -13.13 70.64 -47.52
N VAL A 39 -14.02 69.64 -47.59
CA VAL A 39 -13.67 68.23 -47.76
C VAL A 39 -13.85 67.89 -49.22
N CYS A 40 -12.79 67.39 -49.85
CA CYS A 40 -12.73 67.13 -51.29
C CYS A 40 -12.49 65.64 -51.57
N GLN A 41 -12.95 65.19 -52.74
CA GLN A 41 -12.54 63.91 -53.31
C GLN A 41 -11.03 63.93 -53.57
N LYS A 42 -10.30 62.92 -53.11
CA LYS A 42 -8.89 62.77 -53.46
C LYS A 42 -8.76 62.40 -54.94
N TRP A 43 -8.08 63.22 -55.72
CA TRP A 43 -7.81 62.95 -57.13
C TRP A 43 -6.32 63.12 -57.42
N LYS A 44 -5.65 62.01 -57.79
CA LYS A 44 -4.20 61.98 -58.04
C LYS A 44 -3.33 62.57 -56.89
N GLY A 45 -3.82 62.50 -55.65
CA GLY A 45 -3.13 63.05 -54.48
C GLY A 45 -3.56 64.46 -54.08
N GLU A 46 -4.29 65.17 -54.96
CA GLU A 46 -4.70 66.56 -54.77
C GLU A 46 -6.21 66.70 -54.52
N PRO A 47 -6.65 67.82 -53.93
CA PRO A 47 -8.07 68.13 -53.75
C PRO A 47 -8.79 68.24 -55.11
N GLY A 48 -9.73 67.32 -55.35
CA GLY A 48 -10.61 67.33 -56.50
C GLY A 48 -11.95 68.03 -56.21
N GLY A 49 -13.05 67.42 -56.64
CA GLY A 49 -14.40 67.96 -56.41
C GLY A 49 -14.74 68.09 -54.92
N VAL A 50 -15.41 69.18 -54.55
CA VAL A 50 -15.90 69.41 -53.18
C VAL A 50 -17.05 68.45 -52.85
N ILE A 51 -16.95 67.81 -51.69
CA ILE A 51 -17.95 66.87 -51.15
C ILE A 51 -18.77 67.53 -50.04
N ALA A 52 -18.11 68.26 -49.15
CA ALA A 52 -18.73 68.95 -48.03
C ALA A 52 -17.92 70.20 -47.64
N GLU A 53 -18.55 71.13 -46.93
CA GLU A 53 -17.88 72.28 -46.32
C GLU A 53 -18.14 72.27 -44.81
N CYS A 54 -17.06 72.35 -44.04
CA CYS A 54 -17.09 72.58 -42.60
C CYS A 54 -17.08 74.08 -42.35
N HIS A 55 -18.27 74.68 -42.21
CA HIS A 55 -18.39 76.11 -41.92
C HIS A 55 -17.89 76.45 -40.52
N VAL A 56 -17.19 77.58 -40.40
CA VAL A 56 -16.88 78.23 -39.12
C VAL A 56 -18.18 78.82 -38.58
N ASN A 57 -18.76 78.18 -37.56
CA ASN A 57 -20.02 78.57 -36.93
C ASN A 57 -19.79 79.02 -35.48
N CYS A 58 -20.86 79.43 -34.80
CA CYS A 58 -20.79 79.97 -33.44
C CYS A 58 -20.30 78.99 -32.36
N LEU A 59 -20.19 77.69 -32.67
CA LEU A 59 -19.67 76.65 -31.76
C LEU A 59 -18.21 76.27 -32.07
N ILE A 60 -17.60 76.89 -33.08
CA ILE A 60 -16.19 76.68 -33.41
C ILE A 60 -15.37 77.76 -32.70
N GLU A 61 -14.47 77.33 -31.82
CA GLU A 61 -13.66 78.20 -30.97
C GLU A 61 -12.35 78.61 -31.65
N SER A 62 -11.93 77.89 -32.70
CA SER A 62 -10.69 78.17 -33.43
C SER A 62 -10.69 77.65 -34.87
N ASP A 63 -9.86 78.26 -35.71
CA ASP A 63 -9.62 77.79 -37.07
C ASP A 63 -9.14 76.32 -37.09
N ALA A 64 -8.28 75.93 -36.13
CA ALA A 64 -7.79 74.56 -35.99
C ALA A 64 -8.92 73.55 -35.78
N GLN A 65 -9.98 73.91 -35.05
CA GLN A 65 -11.15 73.06 -34.87
C GLN A 65 -11.96 72.90 -36.17
N ALA A 66 -12.01 73.92 -37.03
CA ALA A 66 -12.63 73.82 -38.35
C ALA A 66 -11.87 72.84 -39.25
N TYR A 67 -10.53 72.89 -39.24
CA TYR A 67 -9.69 71.91 -39.92
C TYR A 67 -9.88 70.49 -39.35
N ALA A 68 -9.88 70.33 -38.03
CA ALA A 68 -10.10 69.02 -37.38
C ALA A 68 -11.46 68.39 -37.75
N ASN A 69 -12.51 69.21 -37.88
CA ASN A 69 -13.81 68.72 -38.35
C ASN A 69 -13.74 68.22 -39.81
N ALA A 70 -13.04 68.95 -40.68
CA ALA A 70 -12.86 68.55 -42.08
C ALA A 70 -12.00 67.28 -42.19
N GLU A 71 -10.92 67.17 -41.41
CA GLU A 71 -10.08 65.97 -41.30
C GLU A 71 -10.90 64.77 -40.84
N PHE A 72 -11.69 64.91 -39.78
CA PHE A 72 -12.54 63.83 -39.29
C PHE A 72 -13.54 63.36 -40.36
N ILE A 73 -14.20 64.27 -41.08
CA ILE A 73 -15.13 63.89 -42.15
C ILE A 73 -14.39 63.26 -43.33
N ALA A 74 -13.20 63.75 -43.65
CA ALA A 74 -12.36 63.19 -44.70
C ALA A 74 -11.92 61.75 -44.36
N ASP A 75 -11.59 61.48 -43.10
CA ASP A 75 -11.20 60.15 -42.62
C ASP A 75 -12.41 59.22 -42.41
N ALA A 76 -13.51 59.73 -41.87
CA ALA A 76 -14.79 59.03 -41.68
C ALA A 76 -15.65 58.99 -42.97
N ASN A 77 -14.98 58.87 -44.12
CA ASN A 77 -15.61 58.80 -45.42
C ASN A 77 -16.29 57.43 -45.69
N PRO A 78 -17.06 57.30 -46.77
CA PRO A 78 -17.74 56.05 -47.10
C PRO A 78 -16.81 54.84 -47.24
N ALA A 79 -15.60 55.00 -47.78
CA ALA A 79 -14.64 53.90 -47.91
C ALA A 79 -14.19 53.37 -46.54
N THR A 80 -13.88 54.27 -45.60
CA THR A 80 -13.54 53.89 -44.23
C THR A 80 -14.70 53.21 -43.52
N VAL A 81 -15.92 53.75 -43.66
CA VAL A 81 -17.13 53.15 -43.05
C VAL A 81 -17.35 51.73 -43.58
N LEU A 82 -17.24 51.51 -44.89
CA LEU A 82 -17.40 50.18 -45.48
C LEU A 82 -16.32 49.21 -45.00
N ALA A 83 -15.06 49.65 -44.92
CA ALA A 83 -13.97 48.82 -44.40
C ALA A 83 -14.21 48.37 -42.95
N LEU A 84 -14.68 49.28 -42.09
CA LEU A 84 -15.04 48.97 -40.70
C LEU A 84 -16.23 48.02 -40.60
N LEU A 85 -17.22 48.15 -41.49
CA LEU A 85 -18.37 47.23 -41.56
C LEU A 85 -17.94 45.84 -42.02
N ASP A 86 -17.07 45.73 -43.02
CA ASP A 86 -16.51 44.47 -43.50
C ASP A 86 -15.67 43.78 -42.41
N GLU A 87 -14.86 44.53 -41.66
CA GLU A 87 -14.12 44.02 -40.50
C GLU A 87 -15.07 43.51 -39.41
N ARG A 88 -16.10 44.28 -39.08
CA ARG A 88 -17.11 43.88 -38.10
C ARG A 88 -17.83 42.59 -38.51
N GLU A 89 -18.24 42.47 -39.76
CA GLU A 89 -18.90 41.26 -40.28
C GLU A 89 -17.98 40.03 -40.20
N ARG A 90 -16.71 40.18 -40.58
CA ARG A 90 -15.70 39.10 -40.43
C ARG A 90 -15.52 38.71 -38.96
N ASN A 91 -15.45 39.68 -38.05
CA ASN A 91 -15.33 39.42 -36.61
C ASN A 91 -16.57 38.70 -36.06
N GLN A 92 -17.77 39.06 -36.51
CA GLN A 92 -19.00 38.36 -36.15
C GLN A 92 -19.02 36.91 -36.65
N GLN A 93 -18.57 36.66 -37.88
CA GLN A 93 -18.44 35.31 -38.41
C GLN A 93 -17.40 34.48 -37.64
N TYR A 94 -16.28 35.10 -37.25
CA TYR A 94 -15.27 34.46 -36.42
C TYR A 94 -15.83 34.04 -35.05
N ILE A 95 -16.54 34.93 -34.37
CA ILE A 95 -17.18 34.63 -33.08
C ILE A 95 -18.15 33.45 -33.22
N LYS A 96 -19.03 33.46 -34.24
CA LYS A 96 -19.96 32.35 -34.49
C LYS A 96 -19.24 31.01 -34.70
N ARG A 97 -18.14 30.98 -35.46
CA ARG A 97 -17.35 29.76 -35.66
C ARG A 97 -16.70 29.27 -34.37
N ARG A 98 -16.19 30.20 -33.55
CA ARG A 98 -15.60 29.87 -32.24
C ARG A 98 -16.65 29.33 -31.26
N ASP A 99 -17.85 29.90 -31.27
CA ASP A 99 -18.94 29.41 -30.44
C ASP A 99 -19.34 27.99 -30.85
N GLN A 100 -19.44 27.71 -32.16
CA GLN A 100 -19.70 26.36 -32.66
C GLN A 100 -18.58 25.38 -32.29
N GLU A 101 -17.32 25.76 -32.48
CA GLU A 101 -16.17 24.93 -32.11
C GLU A 101 -16.16 24.65 -30.60
N ASN A 102 -16.47 25.64 -29.77
CA ASN A 102 -16.56 25.47 -28.32
C ASN A 102 -17.70 24.53 -27.92
N GLU A 103 -18.85 24.58 -28.62
CA GLU A 103 -19.96 23.65 -28.42
C GLU A 103 -19.55 22.21 -28.77
N ASP A 104 -18.90 22.01 -29.92
CA ASP A 104 -18.41 20.69 -30.36
C ASP A 104 -17.36 20.13 -29.39
N ILE A 105 -16.47 21.00 -28.89
CA ILE A 105 -15.50 20.65 -27.84
C ILE A 105 -16.23 20.25 -26.56
N ALA A 106 -17.24 21.00 -26.12
CA ALA A 106 -18.01 20.70 -24.92
C ALA A 106 -18.72 19.34 -25.02
N LEU A 107 -19.32 19.03 -26.18
CA LEU A 107 -19.93 17.73 -26.45
C LEU A 107 -18.90 16.59 -26.41
N THR A 108 -17.73 16.79 -27.01
CA THR A 108 -16.65 15.79 -27.04
C THR A 108 -16.11 15.53 -25.64
N VAL A 109 -15.82 16.59 -24.88
CA VAL A 109 -15.38 16.48 -23.48
C VAL A 109 -16.45 15.81 -22.63
N GLY A 110 -17.73 16.08 -22.89
CA GLY A 110 -18.85 15.40 -22.23
C GLY A 110 -18.81 13.88 -22.44
N LYS A 111 -18.65 13.42 -23.70
CA LYS A 111 -18.55 11.98 -24.02
C LYS A 111 -17.36 11.32 -23.35
N LEU A 112 -16.17 11.94 -23.45
CA LEU A 112 -14.95 11.40 -22.85
C LEU A 112 -15.05 11.29 -21.33
N ARG A 113 -15.75 12.21 -20.66
CA ARG A 113 -15.99 12.13 -19.21
C ARG A 113 -16.85 10.93 -18.85
N VAL A 114 -17.88 10.62 -19.63
CA VAL A 114 -18.73 9.44 -19.41
C VAL A 114 -17.92 8.15 -19.62
N GLU A 115 -17.21 8.04 -20.74
CA GLU A 115 -16.36 6.88 -21.04
C GLU A 115 -15.27 6.67 -19.97
N LEU A 116 -14.68 7.76 -19.46
CA LEU A 116 -13.71 7.71 -18.37
C LEU A 116 -14.34 7.19 -17.07
N GLU A 117 -15.58 7.59 -16.77
CA GLU A 117 -16.26 7.12 -15.56
C GLU A 117 -16.63 5.63 -15.67
N GLU A 118 -17.11 5.20 -16.83
CA GLU A 118 -17.40 3.79 -17.10
C GLU A 118 -16.15 2.90 -16.99
N THR A 119 -15.03 3.35 -17.55
CA THR A 119 -13.75 2.61 -17.46
C THR A 119 -13.20 2.55 -16.04
N LYS A 120 -13.35 3.64 -15.27
CA LYS A 120 -13.00 3.64 -13.84
C LYS A 120 -13.87 2.68 -13.02
N SER A 121 -15.18 2.65 -13.27
CA SER A 121 -16.09 1.71 -12.59
C SER A 121 -15.65 0.25 -12.83
N LYS A 122 -15.41 -0.11 -14.09
CA LYS A 122 -14.93 -1.47 -14.45
C LYS A 122 -13.60 -1.82 -13.80
N LEU A 123 -12.67 -0.86 -13.71
CA LEU A 123 -11.38 -1.06 -13.04
C LEU A 123 -11.56 -1.29 -11.53
N ASN A 124 -12.49 -0.55 -10.90
CA ASN A 124 -12.79 -0.74 -9.49
C ASN A 124 -13.42 -2.11 -9.21
N GLU A 125 -14.37 -2.55 -10.04
CA GLU A 125 -14.95 -3.90 -9.95
C GLU A 125 -13.89 -5.00 -10.08
N GLN A 126 -12.96 -4.86 -11.03
CA GLN A 126 -11.84 -5.79 -11.17
C GLN A 126 -10.93 -5.79 -9.94
N ARG A 127 -10.64 -4.61 -9.38
CA ARG A 127 -9.84 -4.50 -8.17
C ARG A 127 -10.49 -5.21 -6.99
N GLU A 128 -11.78 -4.97 -6.76
CA GLU A 128 -12.54 -5.65 -5.69
C GLU A 128 -12.55 -7.17 -5.86
N TYR A 129 -12.71 -7.65 -7.10
CA TYR A 129 -12.62 -9.09 -7.40
C TYR A 129 -11.25 -9.67 -7.01
N TYR A 130 -10.15 -9.05 -7.44
CA TYR A 130 -8.81 -9.55 -7.14
C TYR A 130 -8.47 -9.44 -5.65
N GLU A 131 -8.91 -8.39 -4.97
CA GLU A 131 -8.77 -8.27 -3.51
C GLU A 131 -9.47 -9.43 -2.79
N GLY A 132 -10.67 -9.83 -3.25
CA GLY A 132 -11.38 -11.01 -2.75
C GLY A 132 -10.60 -12.32 -2.93
N VAL A 133 -10.12 -12.58 -4.15
CA VAL A 133 -9.31 -13.78 -4.46
C VAL A 133 -8.04 -13.85 -3.60
N ILE A 134 -7.35 -12.72 -3.44
CA ILE A 134 -6.14 -12.64 -2.61
C ILE A 134 -6.46 -12.89 -1.14
N SER A 135 -7.57 -12.34 -0.62
CA SER A 135 -8.02 -12.55 0.75
C SER A 135 -8.31 -14.03 1.03
N ASP A 136 -9.06 -14.69 0.15
CA ASP A 136 -9.39 -16.10 0.32
C ASP A 136 -8.16 -17.01 0.14
N GLY A 137 -7.27 -16.68 -0.79
CA GLY A 137 -5.97 -17.33 -0.92
C GLY A 137 -5.13 -17.22 0.35
N SER A 138 -5.07 -16.01 0.95
CA SER A 138 -4.32 -15.76 2.19
C SER A 138 -4.85 -16.56 3.37
N LYS A 139 -6.18 -16.68 3.52
CA LYS A 139 -6.80 -17.54 4.56
C LYS A 139 -6.37 -19.00 4.40
N ARG A 140 -6.42 -19.53 3.16
CA ARG A 140 -6.07 -20.92 2.91
C ARG A 140 -4.59 -21.19 3.12
N ILE A 141 -3.71 -20.24 2.80
CA ILE A 141 -2.28 -20.32 3.14
C ILE A 141 -2.09 -20.40 4.65
N ALA A 142 -2.73 -19.52 5.42
CA ALA A 142 -2.64 -19.54 6.89
C ALA A 142 -3.12 -20.88 7.50
N GLU A 143 -4.19 -21.46 6.97
CA GLU A 143 -4.66 -22.80 7.38
C GLU A 143 -3.63 -23.89 7.07
N LEU A 144 -3.06 -23.87 5.86
CA LEU A 144 -2.02 -24.82 5.45
C LEU A 144 -0.75 -24.67 6.28
N GLU A 145 -0.34 -23.45 6.62
CA GLU A 145 0.79 -23.18 7.50
C GLU A 145 0.57 -23.74 8.90
N LYS A 146 -0.64 -23.59 9.45
CA LYS A 146 -1.01 -24.17 10.75
C LYS A 146 -0.93 -25.70 10.72
N ILE A 147 -1.47 -26.32 9.66
CA ILE A 147 -1.42 -27.77 9.47
C ILE A 147 0.04 -28.23 9.36
N ALA A 148 0.84 -27.59 8.52
CA ALA A 148 2.25 -27.92 8.33
C ALA A 148 3.03 -27.83 9.64
N THR A 149 2.78 -26.78 10.44
CA THR A 149 3.41 -26.58 11.76
C THR A 149 3.03 -27.68 12.75
N ASP A 150 1.75 -28.07 12.81
CA ASP A 150 1.29 -29.16 13.69
C ASP A 150 1.91 -30.51 13.30
N TYR A 151 1.98 -30.80 12.00
CA TYR A 151 2.63 -32.02 11.51
C TYR A 151 4.13 -32.02 11.79
N ALA A 152 4.83 -30.90 11.59
CA ALA A 152 6.24 -30.76 11.91
C ALA A 152 6.50 -31.06 13.40
N LEU A 153 5.65 -30.53 14.30
CA LEU A 153 5.75 -30.78 15.74
C LEU A 153 5.50 -32.26 16.09
N LYS A 154 4.48 -32.88 15.50
CA LYS A 154 4.17 -34.31 15.72
C LYS A 154 5.31 -35.20 15.22
N PHE A 155 5.87 -34.87 14.06
CA PHE A 155 7.00 -35.59 13.49
C PHE A 155 8.24 -35.47 14.37
N GLN A 156 8.55 -34.27 14.88
CA GLN A 156 9.67 -34.07 15.82
C GLN A 156 9.50 -34.90 17.09
N LYS A 157 8.30 -34.87 17.70
CA LYS A 157 8.00 -35.70 18.89
C LYS A 157 8.16 -37.20 18.62
N ALA A 158 7.71 -37.66 17.46
CA ALA A 158 7.86 -39.06 17.07
C ALA A 158 9.33 -39.44 16.86
N GLN A 159 10.14 -38.57 16.26
CA GLN A 159 11.59 -38.77 16.13
C GLN A 159 12.29 -38.83 17.48
N ASP A 160 11.96 -37.91 18.39
CA ASP A 160 12.54 -37.87 19.74
C ASP A 160 12.17 -39.13 20.53
N ALA A 161 10.91 -39.59 20.46
CA ALA A 161 10.47 -40.83 21.09
C ALA A 161 11.18 -42.07 20.51
N LEU A 162 11.34 -42.13 19.18
CA LEU A 162 12.07 -43.21 18.53
C LEU A 162 13.54 -43.22 18.94
N LYS A 163 14.19 -42.05 18.99
CA LYS A 163 15.57 -41.89 19.45
C LYS A 163 15.74 -42.38 20.89
N TYR A 164 14.80 -42.04 21.77
CA TYR A 164 14.77 -42.52 23.16
C TYR A 164 14.64 -44.04 23.25
N ALA A 165 13.73 -44.63 22.46
CA ALA A 165 13.54 -46.08 22.41
C ALA A 165 14.77 -46.83 21.87
N VAL A 166 15.44 -46.29 20.85
CA VAL A 166 16.69 -46.85 20.29
C VAL A 166 17.80 -46.82 21.33
N LEU A 167 17.97 -45.70 22.05
CA LEU A 167 18.96 -45.58 23.14
C LEU A 167 18.70 -46.60 24.25
N LEU A 168 17.45 -46.74 24.71
CA LEU A 168 17.06 -47.75 25.69
C LEU A 168 17.40 -49.16 25.22
N ARG A 169 17.02 -49.51 23.99
CA ARG A 169 17.31 -50.84 23.42
C ARG A 169 18.82 -51.10 23.37
N LYS A 170 19.62 -50.13 22.94
CA LYS A 170 21.08 -50.24 22.89
C LYS A 170 21.66 -50.48 24.28
N SER A 171 21.27 -49.68 25.28
CA SER A 171 21.71 -49.88 26.67
C SER A 171 21.27 -51.22 27.25
N GLY A 172 20.07 -51.70 26.90
CA GLY A 172 19.57 -53.00 27.33
C GLY A 172 20.29 -54.17 26.65
N GLN A 173 20.75 -54.00 25.41
CA GLN A 173 21.59 -55.00 24.72
C GLN A 173 22.98 -55.05 25.33
N GLU A 174 23.62 -53.89 25.55
CA GLU A 174 24.93 -53.79 26.24
C GLU A 174 24.86 -54.44 27.63
N ALA A 175 23.76 -54.25 28.37
CA ALA A 175 23.53 -54.91 29.66
C ALA A 175 23.38 -56.44 29.57
N ARG A 176 22.76 -56.96 28.50
CA ARG A 176 22.52 -58.41 28.29
C ARG A 176 23.77 -59.17 27.83
N GLU A 177 24.76 -58.49 27.26
CA GLU A 177 26.03 -59.10 26.87
C GLU A 177 26.91 -59.46 28.08
N ILE A 178 26.64 -58.89 29.25
CA ILE A 178 27.35 -59.19 30.50
C ILE A 178 26.85 -60.53 31.06
N LYS A 179 27.71 -61.55 31.03
CA LYS A 179 27.38 -62.90 31.54
C LYS A 179 27.86 -63.10 32.98
N PRO A 180 27.07 -63.72 33.86
CA PRO A 180 27.50 -64.05 35.21
C PRO A 180 28.57 -65.15 35.20
N ALA A 181 29.54 -65.07 36.11
CA ALA A 181 30.46 -66.18 36.36
C ALA A 181 29.75 -67.33 37.10
N LYS A 182 30.33 -68.53 37.08
CA LYS A 182 29.74 -69.72 37.73
C LYS A 182 29.69 -69.52 39.25
N GLY A 183 28.47 -69.53 39.82
CA GLY A 183 28.23 -69.29 41.25
C GLY A 183 28.00 -67.82 41.63
N GLU A 184 27.98 -66.91 40.66
CA GLU A 184 27.72 -65.47 40.85
C GLU A 184 26.27 -65.12 40.51
N VAL A 185 25.66 -64.23 41.30
CA VAL A 185 24.39 -63.57 40.95
C VAL A 185 24.72 -62.17 40.41
N LEU A 186 24.55 -61.97 39.10
CA LEU A 186 24.77 -60.68 38.44
C LEU A 186 23.50 -59.84 38.45
N VAL A 187 23.56 -58.64 39.04
CA VAL A 187 22.49 -57.64 39.00
C VAL A 187 22.95 -56.46 38.15
N VAL A 188 22.27 -56.20 37.03
CA VAL A 188 22.58 -55.05 36.16
C VAL A 188 21.51 -53.98 36.34
N VAL A 189 21.92 -52.80 36.84
CA VAL A 189 21.03 -51.64 37.01
C VAL A 189 21.26 -50.68 35.84
N SER A 190 20.31 -50.61 34.90
CA SER A 190 20.41 -49.81 33.68
C SER A 190 19.37 -48.69 33.62
N GLY A 191 19.68 -47.57 32.95
CA GLY A 191 18.80 -46.43 32.74
C GLY A 191 19.57 -45.15 32.36
N PHE A 192 18.86 -44.03 32.20
CA PHE A 192 19.47 -42.75 31.82
C PHE A 192 20.35 -42.13 32.93
N THR A 193 21.30 -41.28 32.56
CA THR A 193 22.06 -40.47 33.53
C THR A 193 21.11 -39.60 34.35
N GLY A 194 21.27 -39.57 35.66
CA GLY A 194 20.39 -38.81 36.57
C GLY A 194 19.07 -39.47 36.98
N CYS A 195 18.71 -40.66 36.45
CA CYS A 195 17.45 -41.34 36.81
C CYS A 195 17.49 -42.12 38.15
N GLY A 196 18.48 -41.85 39.01
CA GLY A 196 18.59 -42.49 40.33
C GLY A 196 19.19 -43.90 40.35
N LYS A 197 19.83 -44.36 39.26
CA LYS A 197 20.46 -45.71 39.19
C LYS A 197 21.42 -45.97 40.35
N SER A 198 22.26 -45.00 40.65
CA SER A 198 23.27 -45.10 41.70
C SER A 198 22.64 -45.19 43.10
N ALA A 199 21.46 -44.58 43.31
CA ALA A 199 20.72 -44.74 44.55
C ALA A 199 20.23 -46.18 44.72
N ILE A 200 19.58 -46.73 43.68
CA ILE A 200 19.08 -48.12 43.67
C ILE A 200 20.23 -49.12 43.81
N ALA A 201 21.31 -48.94 43.04
CA ALA A 201 22.49 -49.80 43.13
C ALA A 201 23.13 -49.73 44.54
N GLY A 202 23.14 -48.55 45.17
CA GLY A 202 23.57 -48.37 46.55
C GLY A 202 22.67 -49.08 47.56
N GLU A 203 21.34 -49.01 47.41
CA GLU A 203 20.39 -49.75 48.27
C GLU A 203 20.58 -51.27 48.16
N ILE A 204 20.75 -51.79 46.94
CA ILE A 204 21.05 -53.20 46.69
C ILE A 204 22.35 -53.60 47.39
N GLU A 205 23.40 -52.76 47.29
CA GLU A 205 24.68 -53.01 47.95
C GLU A 205 24.53 -53.11 49.48
N ILE A 206 23.81 -52.19 50.11
CA ILE A 206 23.56 -52.22 51.56
C ILE A 206 22.78 -53.48 51.95
N ALA A 207 21.70 -53.77 51.23
CA ALA A 207 20.84 -54.90 51.53
C ALA A 207 21.57 -56.25 51.44
N MET A 208 22.42 -56.43 50.43
CA MET A 208 23.21 -57.65 50.28
C MET A 208 24.32 -57.73 51.33
N LYS A 209 24.97 -56.61 51.67
CA LYS A 209 25.97 -56.57 52.76
C LYS A 209 25.37 -56.86 54.13
N SER A 210 24.16 -56.40 54.42
CA SER A 210 23.51 -56.62 55.72
C SER A 210 23.14 -58.08 55.99
N ILE A 211 22.92 -58.87 54.93
CA ILE A 211 22.72 -60.32 55.01
C ILE A 211 24.01 -61.13 54.85
N GLY A 212 25.18 -60.48 54.81
CA GLY A 212 26.48 -61.13 54.74
C GLY A 212 26.89 -61.64 53.34
N VAL A 213 26.20 -61.23 52.28
CA VAL A 213 26.58 -61.57 50.90
C VAL A 213 27.68 -60.61 50.42
N PRO A 214 28.82 -61.11 49.91
CA PRO A 214 29.87 -60.24 49.37
C PRO A 214 29.40 -59.56 48.08
N VAL A 215 29.47 -58.22 48.04
CA VAL A 215 29.07 -57.40 46.88
C VAL A 215 30.28 -56.73 46.26
N LYS A 216 30.36 -56.72 44.93
CA LYS A 216 31.31 -55.94 44.16
C LYS A 216 30.59 -55.04 43.16
N TRP A 217 30.67 -53.73 43.34
CA TRP A 217 30.14 -52.76 42.38
C TRP A 217 31.22 -52.41 41.35
N THR A 218 31.15 -53.00 40.17
CA THR A 218 32.13 -52.76 39.09
C THR A 218 31.80 -51.47 38.32
N ASN A 219 32.83 -50.68 37.99
CA ASN A 219 32.73 -49.46 37.18
C ASN A 219 31.88 -48.31 37.79
N GLY A 220 31.54 -48.35 39.10
CA GLY A 220 30.62 -47.40 39.76
C GLY A 220 31.26 -46.37 40.68
N ASP A 221 32.57 -46.44 40.95
CA ASP A 221 33.21 -45.67 42.03
C ASP A 221 33.14 -44.15 41.84
N ALA A 222 33.20 -43.67 40.59
CA ALA A 222 33.09 -42.24 40.29
C ALA A 222 31.66 -41.72 40.47
N GLU A 223 30.65 -42.45 39.99
CA GLU A 223 29.23 -42.10 40.20
C GLU A 223 28.85 -42.21 41.68
N LYS A 224 29.32 -43.24 42.39
CA LYS A 224 29.03 -43.48 43.82
C LYS A 224 29.46 -42.32 44.70
N ARG A 225 30.65 -41.76 44.46
CA ARG A 225 31.16 -40.57 45.17
C ARG A 225 30.39 -39.31 44.79
N MET A 226 30.06 -39.15 43.51
CA MET A 226 29.37 -37.95 43.00
C MET A 226 27.92 -37.85 43.50
N THR A 227 27.20 -38.97 43.61
CA THR A 227 25.80 -38.99 44.06
C THR A 227 25.65 -39.20 45.57
N GLY A 228 26.75 -39.32 46.33
CA GLY A 228 26.71 -39.61 47.76
C GLY A 228 26.12 -41.00 48.08
N ALA A 229 26.14 -41.94 47.14
CA ALA A 229 25.66 -43.31 47.33
C ALA A 229 26.70 -44.19 48.09
N ASP A 230 27.67 -43.56 48.75
CA ASP A 230 28.66 -44.23 49.58
C ASP A 230 28.12 -44.41 51.00
N TRP A 231 27.33 -45.46 51.16
CA TRP A 231 26.55 -45.73 52.37
C TRP A 231 27.32 -46.51 53.45
N LEU A 232 28.65 -46.49 53.44
CA LEU A 232 29.47 -47.21 54.44
C LEU A 232 29.07 -46.85 55.88
N THR A 233 28.68 -45.59 56.13
CA THR A 233 28.15 -45.10 57.41
C THR A 233 26.69 -45.48 57.67
N ALA A 234 25.89 -45.69 56.63
CA ALA A 234 24.47 -46.07 56.77
C ALA A 234 24.24 -47.58 56.93
N ILE A 235 25.28 -48.41 56.72
CA ILE A 235 25.23 -49.86 57.04
C ILE A 235 24.90 -50.07 58.53
N GLU A 236 25.37 -49.21 59.43
CA GLU A 236 25.01 -49.29 60.85
C GLU A 236 23.54 -48.95 61.13
N MET A 237 22.94 -48.03 60.36
CA MET A 237 21.51 -47.71 60.44
C MET A 237 20.62 -48.83 59.92
N TYR A 238 21.13 -49.64 58.98
CA TYR A 238 20.40 -50.73 58.34
C TYR A 238 20.57 -52.09 59.02
N LYS A 239 21.00 -52.14 60.29
CA LYS A 239 20.99 -53.38 61.08
C LYS A 239 19.54 -53.87 61.22
N PRO A 240 19.08 -54.88 60.47
CA PRO A 240 17.70 -55.30 60.57
C PRO A 240 17.51 -55.96 61.94
N THR A 241 16.55 -55.49 62.72
CA THR A 241 16.14 -56.17 63.95
C THR A 241 15.23 -57.33 63.57
N VAL A 242 15.82 -58.53 63.51
CA VAL A 242 15.04 -59.76 63.33
C VAL A 242 14.51 -60.19 64.69
N ARG A 243 13.19 -60.03 64.91
CA ARG A 243 12.51 -60.63 66.05
C ARG A 243 12.03 -62.02 65.67
N ILE A 244 12.77 -63.04 66.09
CA ILE A 244 12.31 -64.43 66.02
C ILE A 244 11.46 -64.69 67.26
N VAL A 245 10.19 -65.01 67.07
CA VAL A 245 9.31 -65.52 68.13
C VAL A 245 9.14 -67.00 67.90
N GLU A 246 9.90 -67.80 68.65
CA GLU A 246 9.66 -69.23 68.75
C GLU A 246 8.52 -69.45 69.73
N VAL A 247 7.40 -69.99 69.25
CA VAL A 247 6.26 -70.38 70.11
C VAL A 247 6.40 -71.87 70.39
N ASN A 248 6.79 -72.20 71.63
CA ASN A 248 6.86 -73.58 72.07
C ASN A 248 5.47 -74.04 72.54
N VAL A 249 4.85 -74.98 71.82
CA VAL A 249 3.57 -75.57 72.22
C VAL A 249 3.85 -76.71 73.20
N PRO A 250 3.37 -76.66 74.46
CA PRO A 250 3.57 -77.75 75.40
C PRO A 250 2.92 -79.03 74.85
N ARG A 251 3.64 -80.15 74.87
CA ARG A 251 2.99 -81.44 74.67
C ARG A 251 2.02 -81.65 75.84
N ALA A 252 0.73 -81.68 75.55
CA ALA A 252 -0.25 -82.18 76.50
C ALA A 252 0.18 -83.57 76.96
N ALA A 253 0.16 -83.82 78.27
CA ALA A 253 0.40 -85.14 78.83
C ALA A 253 -0.58 -86.13 78.18
N GLY A 254 -0.10 -86.91 77.21
CA GLY A 254 -0.93 -87.84 76.44
C GLY A 254 -0.51 -88.15 75.00
N ILE A 255 0.35 -87.35 74.35
CA ILE A 255 0.80 -87.65 72.98
C ILE A 255 2.12 -88.43 73.00
N ARG A 256 2.03 -89.77 72.81
CA ARG A 256 3.17 -90.64 72.48
C ARG A 256 3.58 -90.42 71.03
N ILE A 257 4.88 -90.25 70.79
CA ILE A 257 5.46 -90.39 69.44
C ILE A 257 5.71 -91.87 69.19
N LYS A 258 5.36 -92.34 67.99
CA LYS A 258 5.82 -93.64 67.49
C LYS A 258 7.28 -93.46 67.04
N GLY A 259 8.23 -93.86 67.89
CA GLY A 259 9.66 -93.88 67.60
C GLY A 259 10.41 -92.71 68.24
N GLU A 260 11.21 -93.06 69.26
CA GLU A 260 12.02 -92.20 70.16
C GLU A 260 11.27 -91.51 71.32
#